data_AF-A0A6L9ZKM0-F1
#
_entry.id   AF-A0A6L9ZKM0-F1
#
_cell.length_a   1.000
_cell.length_b   1.000
_cell.length_c   1.000
_cell.angle_alpha   90.00
_cell.angle_beta   90.00
_cell.angle_gamma   90.00
#
_symmetry.space_group_name_H-M   'P 1'
#
loop_
_entity.id
_entity.type
_entity.pdbx_description
1 polymer ?
#
loop_
_entity_poly.entity_id
_entity_poly.type
_entity_poly.pdbx_seq_one_letter_code
_entity_poly.pdbx_strand_id
1 'polypeptide(L)' 'KVKRWITMHGFALNVCPDLAGFNHIVPCGIADKPVGSLAQFIADLSVEQVRLDLCAKFAEVFAVQLIDQGERGFS' A
#
# COMPACT_ATOMS: atom_id res chain seq x y z
N LYS A 1 10.51 -5.56 9.51
CA LYS A 1 11.41 -5.69 10.69
C LYS A 1 10.53 -5.82 11.94
N VAL A 2 10.89 -6.61 12.94
CA VAL A 2 10.10 -6.73 14.19
C VAL A 2 10.97 -6.36 15.38
N LYS A 3 10.45 -5.55 16.30
CA LYS A 3 11.11 -5.20 17.56
C LYS A 3 10.06 -5.19 18.67
N ARG A 4 10.35 -5.87 19.81
CA ARG A 4 9.41 -5.97 20.95
C ARG A 4 8.00 -6.41 20.53
N TRP A 5 7.90 -7.40 19.63
CA TRP A 5 6.63 -7.91 19.10
C TRP A 5 5.81 -6.93 18.25
N ILE A 6 6.41 -5.80 17.88
CA ILE A 6 5.79 -4.81 17.01
C ILE A 6 6.45 -4.89 15.63
N THR A 7 5.64 -5.10 14.60
CA THR A 7 6.07 -5.03 13.19
C THR A 7 6.32 -3.57 12.79
N MET A 8 7.45 -3.35 12.11
CA MET A 8 7.87 -2.05 11.59
C MET A 8 8.13 -2.14 10.08
N HIS A 9 7.94 -0.99 9.40
CA HIS A 9 7.76 -0.84 7.96
C HIS A 9 6.41 -1.40 7.48
N GLY A 10 6.33 -1.78 6.22
CA GLY A 10 5.13 -2.32 5.61
C GLY A 10 5.45 -2.80 4.21
N PHE A 11 4.49 -2.62 3.32
CA PHE A 11 4.62 -2.88 1.90
C PHE A 11 4.49 -1.57 1.11
N ALA A 12 4.96 -1.57 -0.12
CA ALA A 12 4.71 -0.52 -1.09
C ALA A 12 3.91 -1.14 -2.24
N LEU A 13 2.75 -0.55 -2.55
CA LEU A 13 1.89 -0.96 -3.65
C LEU A 13 1.89 0.13 -4.72
N ASN A 14 2.34 -0.21 -5.92
CA ASN A 14 2.35 0.72 -7.04
C ASN A 14 0.92 0.90 -7.57
N VAL A 15 0.25 1.99 -7.17
CA VAL A 15 -1.09 2.32 -7.68
C VAL A 15 -0.99 2.98 -9.05
N CYS A 16 -0.53 4.23 -9.09
CA CYS A 16 -0.29 5.00 -10.32
C CYS A 16 1.01 5.82 -10.26
N PRO A 17 2.15 5.30 -9.75
CA PRO A 17 3.41 6.04 -9.76
C PRO A 17 4.01 6.12 -11.16
N ASP A 18 4.89 7.09 -11.38
CA ASP A 18 5.87 7.02 -12.46
C ASP A 18 6.87 5.88 -12.16
N LEU A 19 6.98 4.92 -13.08
CA LEU A 19 7.85 3.76 -12.95
C LEU A 19 9.27 4.00 -13.49
N ALA A 20 9.54 5.15 -14.13
CA ALA A 20 10.85 5.45 -14.73
C ALA A 20 12.01 5.33 -13.73
N GLY A 21 11.78 5.65 -12.46
CA GLY A 21 12.78 5.52 -11.40
C GLY A 21 13.28 4.08 -11.18
N PHE A 22 12.46 3.06 -11.49
CA PHE A 22 12.87 1.66 -11.36
C PHE A 22 13.90 1.23 -12.40
N ASN A 23 14.07 1.96 -13.50
CA ASN A 23 15.10 1.68 -14.51
C ASN A 23 16.52 1.94 -14.00
N HIS A 24 16.67 2.62 -12.87
CA HIS A 24 17.96 3.00 -12.29
C HIS A 24 18.40 2.09 -11.13
N ILE A 25 17.61 1.07 -10.78
CA ILE A 25 17.89 0.15 -9.68
C ILE A 25 17.61 -1.30 -10.11
N VAL A 26 18.14 -2.27 -9.36
CA VAL A 26 17.72 -3.68 -9.46
C VAL A 26 16.68 -3.95 -8.37
N PRO A 27 15.37 -3.83 -8.65
CA PRO A 27 14.33 -3.98 -7.63
C PRO A 27 14.31 -5.41 -7.07
N CYS A 28 14.23 -5.52 -5.74
CA CYS A 28 14.14 -6.80 -5.03
C CYS A 28 15.28 -7.80 -5.35
N GLY A 29 16.39 -7.36 -5.95
CA GLY A 29 17.48 -8.24 -6.42
C GLY A 29 17.12 -9.10 -7.64
N ILE A 30 15.99 -8.83 -8.30
CA ILE A 30 15.51 -9.59 -9.46
C ILE A 30 15.71 -8.71 -10.71
N ALA A 31 16.67 -9.08 -11.56
CA ALA A 31 16.97 -8.31 -12.76
C ALA A 31 15.95 -8.55 -13.90
N ASP A 32 15.41 -9.77 -14.00
CA ASP A 32 14.67 -10.20 -15.21
C ASP A 32 13.14 -10.08 -15.11
N LYS A 33 12.63 -9.30 -14.15
CA LYS A 33 11.19 -9.07 -14.00
C LYS A 33 10.87 -7.58 -13.97
N PRO A 34 10.04 -7.07 -14.91
CA PRO A 34 9.63 -5.68 -14.87
C PRO A 34 8.73 -5.41 -13.66
N VAL A 35 8.79 -4.18 -13.16
CA VAL A 35 7.82 -3.66 -12.19
C VAL A 35 6.57 -3.17 -12.90
N GLY A 36 5.42 -3.27 -12.23
CA GLY A 36 4.14 -2.79 -12.74
C GLY A 36 3.40 -1.90 -11.75
N SER A 37 2.28 -1.35 -12.19
CA SER A 37 1.34 -0.59 -11.36
C SER A 37 -0.10 -0.99 -11.64
N LEU A 38 -1.00 -0.79 -10.68
CA LEU A 38 -2.42 -1.13 -10.84
C LEU A 38 -3.09 -0.34 -11.97
N ALA A 39 -2.67 0.90 -12.19
CA ALA A 39 -3.17 1.75 -13.26
C ALA A 39 -2.91 1.20 -14.67
N GLN A 40 -1.98 0.24 -14.85
CA GLN A 40 -1.79 -0.46 -16.12
C GLN A 40 -2.94 -1.42 -16.45
N PHE A 41 -3.73 -1.82 -15.45
CA PHE A 41 -4.81 -2.81 -15.58
C PHE A 41 -6.19 -2.20 -15.32
N ILE A 42 -6.26 -1.08 -14.61
CA ILE A 42 -7.50 -0.42 -14.21
C ILE A 42 -7.39 1.06 -14.57
N ALA A 43 -8.15 1.47 -15.59
CA ALA A 43 -8.25 2.87 -15.99
C ALA A 43 -8.88 3.73 -14.88
N ASP A 44 -8.48 5.00 -14.80
CA ASP A 44 -9.01 6.01 -13.87
C ASP A 44 -8.89 5.67 -12.37
N LEU A 45 -8.02 4.70 -12.02
CA LEU A 45 -7.78 4.31 -10.64
C LEU A 45 -7.08 5.43 -9.86
N SER A 46 -7.68 5.85 -8.75
CA SER A 46 -7.09 6.84 -7.83
C SER A 46 -6.43 6.18 -6.63
N VAL A 47 -5.41 6.85 -6.09
CA VAL A 47 -4.75 6.44 -4.83
C VAL A 47 -5.75 6.42 -3.67
N GLU A 48 -6.69 7.36 -3.62
CA GLU A 48 -7.72 7.41 -2.56
C GLU A 48 -8.66 6.21 -2.60
N GLN A 49 -9.08 5.78 -3.79
CA GLN A 49 -9.91 4.57 -3.92
C GLN A 49 -9.16 3.34 -3.39
N VAL A 50 -7.90 3.15 -3.81
CA VAL A 50 -7.08 2.04 -3.33
C VAL A 50 -6.84 2.12 -1.83
N ARG A 51 -6.70 3.33 -1.25
CA ARG A 51 -6.54 3.51 0.19
C ARG A 51 -7.76 3.01 0.96
N LEU A 52 -8.97 3.33 0.50
CA LEU A 52 -10.21 2.87 1.11
C LEU A 52 -10.36 1.34 1.00
N ASP A 53 -10.08 0.78 -0.17
CA ASP A 53 -10.14 -0.67 -0.41
C ASP A 53 -9.12 -1.42 0.46
N LEU A 54 -7.91 -0.87 0.58
CA LEU A 54 -6.85 -1.43 1.42
C LEU A 54 -7.23 -1.42 2.90
N CYS A 55 -7.83 -0.34 3.38
CA CYS A 55 -8.39 -0.24 4.74
C CYS A 55 -9.42 -1.35 4.98
N ALA A 56 -10.42 -1.49 4.09
CA ALA A 56 -11.44 -2.52 4.21
C ALA A 56 -10.84 -3.94 4.20
N LYS A 57 -9.89 -4.21 3.31
CA LYS A 57 -9.22 -5.51 3.21
C LYS A 57 -8.33 -5.81 4.41
N PHE A 58 -7.67 -4.79 4.97
CA PHE A 58 -6.91 -4.95 6.20
C PHE A 58 -7.83 -5.32 7.37
N ALA A 59 -8.96 -4.63 7.51
CA ALA A 59 -9.96 -4.93 8.54
C ALA A 59 -10.46 -6.37 8.46
N GLU A 60 -10.76 -6.84 7.24
CA GLU A 60 -11.16 -8.22 6.96
C GLU A 60 -10.09 -9.24 7.33
N VAL A 61 -8.86 -9.08 6.82
CA VAL A 61 -7.76 -10.05 7.00
C VAL A 61 -7.33 -10.17 8.46
N PHE A 62 -7.29 -9.05 9.18
CA PHE A 62 -6.84 -9.01 10.57
C PHE A 62 -8.00 -9.10 11.58
N ALA A 63 -9.24 -9.21 11.10
CA ALA A 63 -10.45 -9.24 11.91
C ALA A 63 -10.52 -8.07 12.92
N VAL A 64 -10.24 -6.86 12.44
CA VAL A 64 -10.26 -5.62 13.23
C VAL A 64 -11.33 -4.66 12.74
N GLN A 65 -11.80 -3.78 13.62
CA GLN A 65 -12.66 -2.66 13.24
C GLN A 65 -11.81 -1.41 13.00
N LEU A 66 -12.09 -0.73 11.90
CA LEU A 66 -11.53 0.60 11.65
C LEU A 66 -12.39 1.64 12.35
N ILE A 67 -11.72 2.55 13.07
CA ILE A 67 -12.35 3.66 13.77
C ILE A 67 -11.95 4.93 13.04
N ASP A 68 -12.92 5.69 12.55
CA ASP A 68 -12.67 7.02 12.02
C ASP A 68 -12.28 7.96 13.17
N GLN A 69 -11.24 8.77 12.98
CA GLN A 69 -10.77 9.71 14.00
C GLN A 69 -11.59 11.00 14.05
N GLY A 70 -12.63 11.16 13.22
CA GLY A 70 -13.53 12.33 13.22
C GLY A 70 -14.38 12.56 14.47
N GLU A 71 -14.46 11.61 15.42
CA GLU A 71 -15.37 11.71 16.58
C GLU A 71 -14.67 11.73 17.95
N ARG A 72 -13.34 11.61 18.01
CA ARG A 72 -12.60 11.71 19.28
C ARG A 72 -12.07 13.11 19.49
N GLY A 73 -12.97 14.02 19.86
CA GLY A 73 -12.59 15.19 20.64
C GLY A 73 -11.88 14.70 21.91
N PHE A 74 -10.61 15.07 22.08
CA PHE A 74 -9.92 14.89 23.34
C PHE A 74 -10.64 15.76 24.39
N SER A 75 -11.34 15.11 25.32
CA SER A 75 -11.57 15.64 26.66
C SER A 75 -10.33 15.43 27.52
#